data_AF-A0A0Q4BD68-F1
#
_entry.id   AF-A0A0Q4BD68-F1
#
_cell.length_a   1.000
_cell.length_b   1.000
_cell.length_c   1.000
_cell.angle_alpha   90.00
_cell.angle_beta   90.00
_cell.angle_gamma   90.00
#
_symmetry.space_group_name_H-M   'P 1'
#
loop_
_entity.id
_entity.type
_entity.pdbx_description
1 polymer ?
#
loop_
_entity_poly.entity_id
_entity_poly.type
_entity_poly.pdbx_seq_one_letter_code
_entity_poly.pdbx_strand_id
1 'polypeptide(L)'
;MSAEENRRKFNVQVLETFAALITSAFGLVAALSWNEAIKAAVAEVFGTANDLMGMMIYAIIVTILAVIMTILIARTLAKAKEKL
;
A
#
# COMPACT_ATOMS: atom_id res chain seq x y z
N MET A 1 34.78 15.92 -12.87
CA MET A 1 33.46 16.09 -12.23
C MET A 1 33.41 17.47 -11.58
N SER A 2 32.46 18.32 -11.97
CA SER A 2 32.36 19.69 -11.44
C SER A 2 31.59 19.72 -10.12
N ALA A 3 31.86 20.70 -9.25
CA ALA A 3 31.15 20.87 -7.98
C ALA A 3 29.62 21.05 -8.16
N GLU A 4 29.21 21.55 -9.32
CA GLU A 4 27.80 21.70 -9.70
C GLU A 4 27.12 20.35 -9.95
N GLU A 5 27.83 19.39 -10.55
CA GLU A 5 27.33 18.03 -10.81
C GLU A 5 27.03 17.28 -9.50
N ASN A 6 27.92 17.39 -8.51
CA ASN A 6 27.73 16.79 -7.18
C ASN A 6 26.53 17.39 -6.45
N ARG A 7 26.33 18.71 -6.53
CA ARG A 7 25.17 19.38 -5.92
C ARG A 7 23.85 18.91 -6.54
N ARG A 8 23.80 18.75 -7.88
CA ARG A 8 22.61 18.23 -8.57
C ARG A 8 22.31 16.78 -8.16
N LYS A 9 23.33 15.91 -8.16
CA LYS A 9 23.17 14.51 -7.72
C LYS A 9 22.66 14.42 -6.28
N PHE A 10 23.21 15.23 -5.37
CA PHE A 10 22.76 15.30 -3.98
C PHE A 10 21.28 15.73 -3.88
N ASN A 11 20.88 16.79 -4.58
CA ASN A 11 19.49 17.25 -4.56
C ASN A 11 18.51 16.19 -5.10
N VAL A 12 18.88 15.50 -6.17
CA VAL A 12 18.06 14.40 -6.73
C VAL A 12 17.93 13.27 -5.70
N GLN A 13 19.04 12.84 -5.08
CA GLN A 13 19.01 11.79 -4.06
C GLN A 13 18.16 12.17 -2.85
N VAL A 14 18.22 13.43 -2.41
CA VAL A 14 17.35 13.95 -1.35
C VAL A 14 15.89 13.85 -1.75
N LEU A 15 15.52 14.31 -2.95
CA LEU A 15 14.15 14.22 -3.45
C LEU A 15 13.64 12.78 -3.58
N GLU A 16 14.47 11.86 -4.09
CA GLU A 16 14.15 10.44 -4.18
C GLU A 16 13.89 9.84 -2.80
N THR A 17 14.75 10.17 -1.82
CA THR A 17 14.60 9.70 -0.44
C THR A 17 13.32 10.24 0.19
N PHE A 18 13.04 11.54 0.04
CA PHE A 18 11.81 12.15 0.53
C PHE A 18 10.57 11.54 -0.12
N ALA A 19 10.59 11.31 -1.44
CA ALA A 19 9.49 10.66 -2.14
C ALA A 19 9.24 9.24 -1.62
N ALA A 20 10.30 8.47 -1.37
CA ALA A 20 10.19 7.13 -0.78
C ALA A 20 9.62 7.16 0.65
N LEU A 21 10.08 8.09 1.50
CA LEU A 21 9.59 8.26 2.86
C LEU A 21 8.11 8.65 2.89
N ILE A 22 7.71 9.63 2.07
CA ILE A 22 6.34 10.10 1.95
C ILE A 22 5.44 8.97 1.43
N THR A 23 5.85 8.28 0.37
CA THR A 23 5.10 7.14 -0.19
C THR A 23 4.90 6.05 0.84
N SER A 24 5.94 5.74 1.63
CA SER A 24 5.85 4.72 2.70
C SER A 24 4.92 5.16 3.83
N ALA A 25 5.01 6.42 4.26
CA ALA A 25 4.15 6.97 5.30
C ALA A 25 2.67 6.97 4.87
N PHE A 26 2.36 7.45 3.67
CA PHE A 26 0.99 7.39 3.14
C PHE A 26 0.53 5.96 2.87
N GLY A 27 1.42 5.06 2.47
CA GLY A 27 1.11 3.63 2.36
C GLY A 27 0.66 3.04 3.68
N LEU A 28 1.34 3.38 4.79
CA LEU A 28 0.94 2.96 6.13
C LEU A 28 -0.40 3.56 6.55
N VAL A 29 -0.60 4.87 6.35
CA VAL A 29 -1.88 5.54 6.65
C VAL A 29 -3.02 4.89 5.86
N ALA A 30 -2.83 4.66 4.56
CA ALA A 30 -3.81 4.01 3.72
C ALA A 30 -4.15 2.59 4.23
N ALA A 31 -3.14 1.79 4.59
CA ALA A 31 -3.35 0.45 5.13
C ALA A 31 -4.19 0.47 6.42
N LEU A 32 -3.90 1.41 7.33
CA LEU A 32 -4.67 1.58 8.57
C LEU A 32 -6.10 2.04 8.30
N SER A 33 -6.29 3.03 7.42
CA SER A 33 -7.62 3.53 7.06
C SER A 33 -8.48 2.48 6.38
N TRP A 34 -7.92 1.63 5.50
CA TRP A 34 -8.66 0.54 4.88
C TRP A 34 -9.07 -0.54 5.89
N ASN A 35 -8.19 -0.89 6.85
CA ASN A 35 -8.56 -1.79 7.93
C ASN A 35 -9.79 -1.27 8.71
N GLU A 36 -9.76 -0.01 9.13
CA GLU A 36 -10.91 0.59 9.85
C GLU A 36 -12.15 0.72 8.98
N ALA A 37 -12.01 1.10 7.70
CA ALA A 37 -13.13 1.20 6.77
C ALA A 37 -13.82 -0.14 6.52
N ILE A 38 -13.07 -1.23 6.34
CA ILE A 38 -13.65 -2.56 6.14
C ILE A 38 -14.39 -3.01 7.41
N LYS A 39 -13.81 -2.81 8.60
CA LYS A 39 -14.49 -3.12 9.87
C LYS A 39 -15.79 -2.34 10.03
N ALA A 40 -15.78 -1.04 9.74
CA ALA A 40 -16.99 -0.21 9.80
C ALA A 40 -18.04 -0.68 8.79
N ALA A 41 -17.64 -1.02 7.56
CA ALA A 41 -18.55 -1.56 6.55
C ALA A 41 -19.16 -2.92 6.98
N VAL A 42 -18.35 -3.80 7.58
CA VAL A 42 -18.85 -5.08 8.12
C VAL A 42 -19.84 -4.82 9.27
N ALA A 43 -19.55 -3.89 10.17
CA ALA A 43 -20.46 -3.49 11.24
C ALA A 43 -21.80 -2.97 10.71
N GLU A 44 -21.76 -2.09 9.70
CA GLU A 44 -22.94 -1.47 9.11
C GLU A 44 -23.83 -2.49 8.40
N VAL A 45 -23.24 -3.43 7.66
CA VAL A 45 -23.98 -4.40 6.85
C VAL A 45 -24.50 -5.59 7.66
N PHE A 46 -23.70 -6.08 8.62
CA PHE A 46 -24.00 -7.31 9.37
C PHE A 46 -24.43 -7.06 10.81
N GLY A 47 -24.38 -5.81 11.29
CA GLY A 47 -24.68 -5.45 12.68
C GLY A 47 -23.60 -5.88 13.68
N THR A 48 -22.55 -6.55 13.22
CA THR A 48 -21.48 -7.08 14.06
C THR A 48 -20.11 -6.93 13.40
N ALA A 49 -19.14 -6.38 14.14
CA ALA A 49 -17.76 -6.25 13.68
C ALA A 49 -16.74 -6.87 14.64
N ASN A 50 -17.04 -6.85 15.94
CA ASN A 50 -16.13 -7.30 16.99
C ASN A 50 -16.49 -8.66 17.60
N ASP A 51 -17.54 -9.32 17.08
CA ASP A 51 -17.85 -10.70 17.43
C ASP A 51 -17.08 -11.66 16.51
N LEU A 52 -17.09 -12.96 16.84
CA LEU A 52 -16.36 -13.96 16.07
C LEU A 52 -16.77 -13.98 14.59
N MET A 53 -18.06 -13.78 14.30
CA MET A 53 -18.59 -13.77 12.94
C MET A 53 -18.08 -12.55 12.15
N GLY A 54 -18.17 -11.35 12.72
CA GLY A 54 -17.70 -10.11 12.10
C GLY A 54 -16.19 -10.14 11.84
N MET A 55 -15.40 -10.64 12.81
CA MET A 55 -13.95 -10.81 12.64
C MET A 55 -13.60 -11.81 11.52
N MET A 56 -14.37 -12.90 11.40
CA MET A 56 -14.18 -13.90 10.35
C MET A 56 -14.51 -13.34 8.96
N ILE A 57 -15.61 -12.57 8.83
CA ILE A 57 -15.98 -11.90 7.58
C ILE A 57 -14.88 -10.88 7.19
N TYR A 58 -14.46 -10.04 8.13
CA TYR A 58 -13.36 -9.10 7.94
C TYR A 58 -12.08 -9.81 7.46
N ALA A 59 -11.68 -10.90 8.12
CA ALA A 59 -10.46 -11.65 7.77
C ALA A 59 -10.53 -12.24 6.35
N ILE A 60 -11.69 -12.75 5.93
CA ILE A 60 -11.88 -13.27 4.58
C ILE A 60 -11.76 -12.15 3.55
N ILE A 61 -12.42 -11.00 3.78
CA ILE A 61 -12.37 -9.85 2.88
C ILE A 61 -10.93 -9.36 2.70
N VAL A 62 -10.22 -9.13 3.80
CA VAL A 62 -8.82 -8.66 3.77
C VAL A 62 -7.91 -9.66 3.06
N THR A 63 -8.12 -10.97 3.28
CA THR A 63 -7.34 -12.01 2.60
C THR A 63 -7.55 -12.00 1.08
N ILE A 64 -8.81 -11.90 0.64
CA ILE A 64 -9.15 -11.82 -0.79
C ILE A 64 -8.49 -10.58 -1.41
N LEU A 65 -8.62 -9.42 -0.77
CA LEU A 65 -8.00 -8.19 -1.23
C LEU A 65 -6.48 -8.30 -1.32
N ALA A 66 -5.83 -8.89 -0.30
CA ALA A 66 -4.39 -9.10 -0.28
C ALA A 66 -3.94 -9.96 -1.47
N VAL A 67 -4.61 -11.11 -1.70
CA VAL A 67 -4.29 -12.00 -2.82
C VAL A 67 -4.46 -11.29 -4.18
N ILE A 68 -5.56 -10.57 -4.37
CA ILE A 68 -5.80 -9.81 -5.61
C ILE A 68 -4.68 -8.80 -5.83
N MET A 69 -4.35 -7.99 -4.81
CA MET A 69 -3.30 -6.98 -4.91
C MET A 69 -1.93 -7.59 -5.19
N THR A 70 -1.58 -8.70 -4.53
CA THR A 70 -0.33 -9.43 -4.79
C THR A 70 -0.24 -9.91 -6.24
N ILE A 71 -1.32 -10.49 -6.78
CA ILE A 71 -1.36 -10.95 -8.18
C ILE A 71 -1.22 -9.77 -9.15
N LEU A 72 -1.90 -8.65 -8.90
CA LEU A 72 -1.84 -7.46 -9.76
C LEU A 72 -0.42 -6.86 -9.78
N ILE A 73 0.22 -6.75 -8.62
CA ILE A 73 1.60 -6.26 -8.52
C ILE A 73 2.55 -7.21 -9.26
N ALA A 74 2.46 -8.51 -9.02
CA ALA A 74 3.30 -9.52 -9.67
C ALA A 74 3.18 -9.45 -11.20
N ARG A 75 1.96 -9.35 -11.74
CA ARG A 75 1.69 -9.21 -13.17
C ARG A 75 2.26 -7.91 -13.74
N THR A 76 2.12 -6.81 -13.02
CA THR A 76 2.61 -5.49 -13.47
C THR A 76 4.14 -5.47 -13.52
N LEU A 77 4.80 -6.05 -12.53
CA LEU A 77 6.26 -6.19 -12.50
C LEU A 77 6.77 -7.10 -13.63
N ALA A 78 6.09 -8.21 -13.90
CA ALA A 78 6.45 -9.10 -15.00
C ALA A 78 6.42 -8.37 -16.35
N LYS A 79 5.34 -7.61 -16.63
CA LYS A 79 5.20 -6.81 -17.85
C LYS A 79 6.22 -5.69 -17.97
N ALA A 80 6.59 -5.05 -16.85
CA ALA A 80 7.61 -4.00 -16.84
C ALA A 80 8.99 -4.57 -17.17
N LYS A 81 9.32 -5.75 -16.66
CA LYS A 81 10.58 -6.46 -16.96
C LYS A 81 10.69 -6.93 -18.41
N GLU A 82 9.58 -7.31 -19.04
CA GLU A 82 9.56 -7.75 -20.46
C GLU A 82 9.83 -6.60 -21.44
N LYS A 83 9.58 -5.35 -21.04
CA LYS A 83 9.77 -4.15 -21.87
C LYS A 83 11.13 -3.46 -21.70
N LEU A 84 11.95 -3.94 -20.78
CA LEU A 84 13.33 -3.49 -20.54
C LEU A 84 14.30 -4.36 -21.35
#